data_AF-A0A939DU18-F1
#
_entry.id   AF-A0A939DU18-F1
#
_cell.length_a   1.000
_cell.length_b   1.000
_cell.length_c   1.000
_cell.angle_alpha   90.00
_cell.angle_beta   90.00
_cell.angle_gamma   90.00
#
_symmetry.space_group_name_H-M   'P 1'
#
loop_
_entity.id
_entity.type
_entity.pdbx_description
1 polymer ?
#
loop_
_entity_poly.entity_id
_entity_poly.type
_entity_poly.pdbx_seq_one_letter_code
_entity_poly.pdbx_strand_id
1 'polypeptide(L)'
;MHLSVGEAHTQEGRLFVGICHDLSEFKGLLEQLSSAERRYKDIIQYQREFICRLSSSLRLSFVNNAFCEQLGYQESEVLGISLLEFIHEDDRHKVESILTRLRAEQDEASLSLSCA
;
A
#
# COMPACT_ATOMS: atom_id res chain seq x y z
N MET A 1 -6.90 4.25 -28.68
CA MET A 1 -8.12 4.71 -29.37
C MET A 1 -9.35 4.10 -28.72
N HIS A 2 -10.32 4.93 -28.35
CA HIS A 2 -11.66 4.52 -27.90
C HIS A 2 -12.68 5.17 -28.82
N LEU A 3 -13.60 4.39 -29.37
CA LEU A 3 -14.65 4.88 -30.25
C LEU A 3 -15.99 4.84 -29.50
N SER A 4 -16.64 5.99 -29.41
CA SER A 4 -18.01 6.09 -28.95
C SER A 4 -18.92 6.27 -30.16
N VAL A 5 -19.96 5.46 -30.30
CA VAL A 5 -20.91 5.53 -31.42
C VAL A 5 -22.31 5.78 -30.89
N GLY A 6 -23.00 6.76 -31.47
CA GLY A 6 -24.42 7.03 -31.23
C GLY A 6 -25.23 6.79 -32.50
N GLU A 7 -26.46 6.29 -32.34
CA GLU A 7 -27.46 6.21 -33.41
C GLU A 7 -28.41 7.40 -33.31
N ALA A 8 -28.66 8.07 -34.44
CA ALA A 8 -29.62 9.15 -34.57
C ALA A 8 -30.68 8.77 -35.62
N HIS A 9 -31.95 8.85 -35.23
CA HIS A 9 -33.07 8.63 -36.14
C HIS A 9 -33.49 9.96 -36.76
N THR A 10 -33.46 10.05 -38.07
CA THR A 10 -33.90 11.22 -38.83
C THR A 10 -35.04 10.85 -39.78
N GLN A 11 -35.70 11.85 -40.37
CA GLN A 11 -36.77 11.62 -41.35
C GLN A 11 -36.28 10.88 -42.60
N GLU A 12 -34.98 10.90 -42.90
CA GLU A 12 -34.35 10.22 -44.05
C GLU A 12 -33.78 8.83 -43.70
N GLY A 13 -33.84 8.40 -42.43
CA GLY A 13 -33.35 7.09 -41.99
C GLY A 13 -32.47 7.14 -40.73
N ARG A 14 -31.71 6.06 -40.50
CA ARG A 14 -30.79 5.92 -39.35
C ARG A 14 -29.40 6.44 -39.72
N LEU A 15 -28.86 7.33 -38.89
CA LEU A 15 -27.50 7.85 -38.97
C LEU A 15 -26.69 7.34 -37.78
N PHE A 16 -25.42 7.02 -38.00
CA PHE A 16 -24.48 6.70 -36.92
C PHE A 16 -23.42 7.79 -36.82
N VAL A 17 -23.24 8.34 -35.62
CA VAL A 17 -22.21 9.34 -35.32
C VAL A 17 -21.14 8.67 -34.45
N GLY A 18 -19.89 8.70 -34.91
CA GLY A 18 -18.75 8.18 -34.17
C GLY A 18 -17.83 9.30 -33.69
N ILE A 19 -17.37 9.22 -32.44
CA ILE A 19 -16.32 10.08 -31.87
C ILE A 19 -15.12 9.21 -31.51
N CYS A 20 -13.99 9.46 -32.16
CA CYS A 20 -12.72 8.80 -31.87
C CYS A 20 -11.95 9.58 -30.81
N HIS A 21 -11.75 8.98 -29.64
CA HIS A 21 -10.89 9.49 -28.60
C HIS A 21 -9.51 8.85 -28.72
N ASP A 22 -8.47 9.67 -28.91
CA ASP A 22 -7.11 9.21 -28.67
C ASP A 22 -6.87 9.15 -27.16
N LEU A 23 -6.46 7.98 -26.68
CA LEU A 23 -6.19 7.70 -25.27
C LEU A 23 -4.76 7.19 -25.07
N SER A 24 -3.90 7.37 -26.07
CA SER A 24 -2.55 6.81 -26.04
C SER A 24 -1.74 7.38 -24.88
N GLU A 25 -1.80 8.70 -24.68
CA GLU A 25 -1.14 9.38 -23.57
C GLU A 25 -1.69 8.93 -22.20
N PHE A 26 -3.01 8.91 -22.05
CA PHE A 26 -3.66 8.46 -20.80
C PHE A 26 -3.26 7.03 -20.42
N LYS A 27 -3.25 6.11 -21.39
CA LYS A 27 -2.79 4.73 -21.16
C LYS A 27 -1.32 4.66 -20.79
N GLY A 28 -0.47 5.43 -21.46
CA GLY A 28 0.96 5.50 -21.14
C GLY A 28 1.22 5.99 -19.71
N LEU A 29 0.48 7.00 -19.25
CA LEU A 29 0.57 7.48 -17.86
C LEU A 29 0.11 6.43 -16.85
N LEU A 30 -0.98 5.72 -17.13
CA LEU A 30 -1.45 4.63 -16.26
C LEU A 30 -0.44 3.47 -16.17
N GLU A 31 0.19 3.10 -17.28
CA GLU A 31 1.22 2.07 -17.31
C GLU A 31 2.47 2.50 -16.53
N GLN A 32 2.91 3.75 -16.69
CA GLN A 32 4.02 4.31 -15.92
C GLN A 32 3.73 4.32 -14.42
N LEU A 33 2.52 4.75 -14.02
CA LEU A 33 2.08 4.74 -12.63
C LEU A 33 2.10 3.31 -12.07
N SER A 34 1.47 2.36 -12.77
CA SER A 34 1.42 0.96 -12.35
C SER A 34 2.82 0.32 -12.24
N SER A 35 3.72 0.65 -13.17
CA SER A 35 5.10 0.18 -13.13
C SER A 35 5.87 0.77 -11.95
N ALA A 36 5.67 2.05 -11.65
CA ALA A 36 6.29 2.70 -10.50
C ALA A 36 5.77 2.09 -9.19
N GLU A 37 4.45 1.92 -9.05
CA GLU A 37 3.81 1.29 -7.88
C GLU A 37 4.35 -0.12 -7.62
N ARG A 38 4.43 -0.97 -8.67
CA ARG A 38 5.01 -2.32 -8.55
C ARG A 38 6.46 -2.27 -8.10
N ARG A 39 7.27 -1.41 -8.72
CA ARG A 39 8.69 -1.26 -8.36
C ARG A 39 8.86 -0.85 -6.90
N TYR A 40 8.08 0.11 -6.41
CA TYR A 40 8.12 0.51 -5.01
C TYR A 40 7.66 -0.61 -4.08
N LYS A 41 6.58 -1.32 -4.44
CA LYS A 41 6.10 -2.47 -3.67
C LYS A 41 7.16 -3.55 -3.57
N ASP A 42 7.82 -3.90 -4.67
CA ASP A 42 8.88 -4.91 -4.72
C ASP A 42 10.07 -4.48 -3.86
N ILE A 43 10.50 -3.21 -3.95
CA ILE A 43 11.58 -2.69 -3.12
C ILE A 43 11.28 -2.94 -1.66
N ILE A 44 10.13 -2.48 -1.15
CA ILE A 44 9.73 -2.62 0.26
C ILE A 44 9.61 -4.10 0.66
N GLN A 45 9.00 -4.91 -0.21
CA GLN A 45 8.75 -6.33 0.09
C GLN A 45 10.04 -7.14 0.23
N TYR A 46 11.08 -6.82 -0.55
CA TYR A 46 12.35 -7.56 -0.53
C TYR A 46 13.46 -6.91 0.33
N GLN A 47 13.18 -5.81 1.05
CA GLN A 47 14.12 -5.31 2.06
C GLN A 47 14.26 -6.32 3.19
N ARG A 48 15.46 -6.42 3.77
CA ARG A 48 15.76 -7.37 4.85
C ARG A 48 15.37 -6.86 6.23
N GLU A 49 15.25 -5.54 6.40
CA GLU A 49 14.73 -4.97 7.65
C GLU A 49 13.21 -5.17 7.77
N PHE A 50 12.72 -5.17 9.01
CA PHE A 50 11.30 -5.16 9.27
C PHE A 50 10.70 -3.82 8.89
N ILE A 51 9.71 -3.89 8.01
CA ILE A 51 8.92 -2.73 7.62
C ILE A 51 7.48 -3.05 7.93
N CYS A 52 6.90 -2.27 8.82
CA CYS A 52 5.48 -2.36 9.15
C CYS A 52 4.85 -0.97 9.21
N ARG A 53 3.54 -0.92 9.02
CA ARG A 53 2.76 0.31 9.22
C ARG A 53 1.73 0.08 10.29
N LEU A 54 1.63 1.01 11.23
CA LEU A 54 0.69 0.91 12.34
C LEU A 54 -0.55 1.79 12.12
N SER A 55 -1.71 1.31 12.53
CA SER A 55 -2.91 2.13 12.70
C SER A 55 -2.76 3.05 13.92
N SER A 56 -3.73 3.94 14.14
CA SER A 56 -3.83 4.77 15.35
C SER A 56 -3.99 3.98 16.66
N SER A 57 -4.32 2.68 16.59
CA SER A 57 -4.38 1.79 17.75
C SER A 57 -3.16 0.85 17.85
N LEU A 58 -2.05 1.17 17.19
CA LEU A 58 -0.81 0.39 17.16
C LEU A 58 -0.98 -1.02 16.55
N ARG A 59 -2.04 -1.20 15.76
CA ARG A 59 -2.30 -2.46 15.06
C ARG A 59 -1.61 -2.46 13.70
N LEU A 60 -1.05 -3.59 13.31
CA LEU A 60 -0.37 -3.77 12.03
C LEU A 60 -1.39 -3.60 10.88
N SER A 61 -1.11 -2.66 9.98
CA SER A 61 -1.89 -2.37 8.77
C SER A 61 -1.15 -2.70 7.48
N PHE A 62 0.12 -3.06 7.61
CA PHE A 62 1.02 -3.54 6.56
C PHE A 62 2.26 -4.15 7.24
N VAL A 63 2.79 -5.21 6.65
CA VAL A 63 4.09 -5.80 6.96
C VAL A 63 4.78 -6.21 5.65
N ASN A 64 6.11 -6.15 5.58
CA ASN A 64 6.87 -6.69 4.46
C ASN A 64 7.18 -8.18 4.65
N ASN A 65 7.67 -8.85 3.59
CA ASN A 65 8.03 -10.27 3.64
C ASN A 65 9.06 -10.56 4.73
N ALA A 66 10.05 -9.69 4.97
CA ALA A 66 11.04 -9.94 6.02
C ALA A 66 10.41 -10.10 7.41
N PHE A 67 9.40 -9.29 7.75
CA PHE A 67 8.66 -9.42 9.01
C PHE A 67 8.00 -10.79 9.12
N CYS A 68 7.30 -11.22 8.07
CA CYS A 68 6.62 -12.52 8.01
C CYS A 68 7.58 -13.70 8.06
N GLU A 69 8.63 -13.68 7.23
CA GLU A 69 9.60 -14.77 7.09
C GLU A 69 10.43 -14.98 8.35
N GLN A 70 10.90 -13.90 9.00
CA GLN A 70 11.74 -14.02 10.18
C GLN A 70 10.95 -14.35 11.46
N LEU A 71 9.71 -13.87 11.58
CA LEU A 71 8.86 -14.18 12.73
C LEU A 71 8.02 -15.45 12.54
N GLY A 72 7.97 -16.01 11.33
CA GLY A 72 7.30 -17.28 11.04
C GLY A 72 5.78 -17.17 10.89
N TYR A 73 5.25 -16.02 10.50
CA TYR A 73 3.82 -15.78 10.31
C TYR A 73 3.47 -15.38 8.88
N GLN A 74 2.25 -15.70 8.44
CA GLN A 74 1.68 -15.14 7.22
C GLN A 74 1.17 -13.72 7.46
N GLU A 75 1.18 -12.88 6.41
CA GLU A 75 0.66 -11.50 6.47
C GLU A 75 -0.78 -11.48 7.00
N SER A 76 -1.65 -12.37 6.51
CA SER A 76 -3.04 -12.46 6.94
C SER A 76 -3.24 -12.79 8.42
N GLU A 77 -2.24 -13.40 9.06
CA GLU A 77 -2.30 -13.76 10.48
C GLU A 77 -1.92 -12.59 11.39
N VAL A 78 -1.08 -11.67 10.91
CA VAL A 78 -0.55 -10.57 11.72
C VAL A 78 -1.26 -9.24 11.48
N LEU A 79 -1.90 -9.04 10.32
CA LEU A 79 -2.65 -7.82 10.05
C LEU A 79 -3.79 -7.65 11.06
N GLY A 80 -3.90 -6.46 11.65
CA GLY A 80 -4.84 -6.12 12.70
C GLY A 80 -4.37 -6.46 14.12
N ILE A 81 -3.31 -7.25 14.28
CA ILE A 81 -2.72 -7.56 15.59
C ILE A 81 -1.93 -6.35 16.11
N SER A 82 -1.92 -6.15 17.43
CA SER A 82 -1.12 -5.10 18.06
C SER A 82 0.38 -5.39 17.90
N LEU A 83 1.18 -4.39 17.50
CA LEU A 83 2.64 -4.56 17.42
C LEU A 83 3.23 -5.04 18.76
N LEU A 84 2.64 -4.64 19.89
CA LEU A 84 3.13 -5.00 21.23
C LEU A 84 3.06 -6.51 21.52
N GLU A 85 2.26 -7.28 20.77
CA GLU A 85 2.20 -8.74 20.91
C GLU A 85 3.49 -9.43 20.42
N PHE A 86 4.24 -8.76 19.54
CA PHE A 86 5.53 -9.23 19.00
C PHE A 86 6.74 -8.70 19.78
N ILE A 87 6.51 -7.95 20.86
CA ILE A 87 7.54 -7.35 21.71
C ILE A 87 7.55 -8.06 23.06
N HIS A 88 8.77 -8.33 23.57
CA HIS A 88 8.97 -8.89 24.90
C HIS A 88 8.29 -8.04 25.98
N GLU A 89 7.70 -8.67 26.99
CA GLU A 89 6.86 -7.99 27.98
C GLU A 89 7.57 -6.84 28.69
N ASP A 90 8.84 -7.05 29.05
CA ASP A 90 9.70 -6.04 29.68
C ASP A 90 9.91 -4.78 28.83
N ASP A 91 9.82 -4.89 27.50
CA ASP A 91 10.05 -3.79 26.56
C ASP A 91 8.77 -3.11 26.11
N ARG A 92 7.57 -3.69 26.37
CA ARG A 92 6.29 -3.16 25.87
C ARG A 92 6.04 -1.71 26.29
N HIS A 93 6.25 -1.38 27.56
CA HIS A 93 6.05 -0.02 28.07
C HIS A 93 7.01 0.99 27.43
N LYS A 94 8.27 0.58 27.21
CA LYS A 94 9.27 1.41 26.56
C LYS A 94 8.89 1.69 25.10
N VAL A 95 8.48 0.65 24.36
CA VAL A 95 8.05 0.78 22.97
C VAL A 95 6.80 1.63 22.85
N GLU A 96 5.79 1.40 23.70
CA GLU A 96 4.55 2.19 23.70
C GLU A 96 4.80 3.68 23.96
N SER A 97 5.69 4.01 24.91
CA SER A 97 6.09 5.39 25.19
C SER A 97 6.75 6.04 23.98
N ILE A 98 7.66 5.33 23.31
CA ILE A 98 8.34 5.84 22.10
C ILE A 98 7.33 6.05 20.97
N LEU A 99 6.46 5.08 20.70
CA LEU A 99 5.45 5.18 19.65
C LEU A 99 4.46 6.31 19.91
N THR A 100 4.11 6.56 21.18
CA THR A 100 3.26 7.70 21.58
C THR A 100 3.94 9.03 21.27
N ARG A 101 5.23 9.15 21.57
CA ARG A 101 6.02 10.36 21.27
C ARG A 101 6.15 10.61 19.77
N LEU A 102 6.50 9.58 18.99
CA LEU A 102 6.66 9.72 17.53
C LEU A 102 5.39 10.15 16.82
N ARG A 103 4.22 9.70 17.30
CA ARG A 103 2.93 10.16 16.78
C ARG A 103 2.66 11.64 17.03
N ALA A 104 3.12 12.17 18.16
CA ALA A 104 2.94 13.57 18.49
C ALA A 104 3.87 14.49 17.67
N GLU A 105 5.07 13.99 17.34
CA GLU A 105 6.13 14.79 16.70
C GLU A 105 6.14 14.67 15.16
N GLN A 106 5.43 13.69 14.55
CA GLN A 106 5.52 13.37 13.11
C GLN A 106 6.96 13.11 12.61
N ASP A 107 7.84 12.68 13.51
CA ASP A 107 9.26 12.46 13.23
C ASP A 107 9.59 11.02 12.81
N GLU A 108 10.66 10.87 12.03
CA GLU A 108 11.32 9.59 11.80
C GLU A 108 12.17 9.20 13.01
N ALA A 109 11.99 7.98 13.51
CA ALA A 109 12.92 7.41 14.49
C ALA A 109 13.27 5.97 14.16
N SER A 110 14.56 5.68 14.22
CA SER A 110 15.08 4.33 14.11
C SER A 110 15.02 3.65 15.48
N LEU A 111 14.36 2.50 15.55
CA LEU A 111 14.29 1.65 16.73
C LEU A 111 15.00 0.33 16.43
N SER A 112 16.12 0.08 17.11
CA SER A 112 16.73 -1.25 17.15
C SER A 112 16.03 -2.08 18.23
N LEU A 113 15.07 -2.89 17.82
CA LEU A 113 14.40 -3.83 18.70
C LEU A 113 15.06 -5.20 18.53
N SER A 114 15.56 -5.75 19.62
CA SER A 114 15.91 -7.17 19.69
C SER A 114 14.62 -7.96 19.77
N CYS A 115 14.15 -8.50 18.65
CA CYS A 115 13.08 -9.50 18.64
C CYS A 115 13.60 -10.78 19.31
N ALA A 116 12.76 -11.37 20.16
CA ALA A 116 13.02 -12.63 20.87
C ALA A 116 12.76 -13.84 19.97
#